data_AF-A0A086PBY6-F1
#
_entry.id   AF-A0A086PBY6-F1
#
_cell.length_a   1.000
_cell.length_b   1.000
_cell.length_c   1.000
_cell.angle_alpha   90.00
_cell.angle_beta   90.00
_cell.angle_gamma   90.00
#
_symmetry.space_group_name_H-M   'P 1'
#
loop_
_entity.id
_entity.type
_entity.pdbx_description
1 polymer ?
#
loop_
_entity_poly.entity_id
_entity_poly.type
_entity_poly.pdbx_seq_one_letter_code
_entity_poly.pdbx_strand_id
1 'polypeptide(L)' 'MMAPAFVPAIIEEPPSVEPASAKRLRKQARAKDGAVELEIDGVAVKIGRGANAGIIVAIIEAPRATR' A
#
# COMPACT_ATOMS: atom_id res chain seq x y z
N MET A 1 -19.29 -47.23 37.72
CA MET A 1 -20.09 -46.03 37.41
C MET A 1 -19.31 -45.21 36.41
N MET A 2 -19.84 -44.97 35.20
CA MET A 2 -19.18 -44.17 34.17
C MET A 2 -19.56 -42.70 34.38
N ALA A 3 -18.60 -41.83 34.59
CA ALA A 3 -18.83 -40.39 34.69
C ALA A 3 -18.95 -39.78 33.28
N PRO A 4 -19.84 -38.78 33.05
CA PRO A 4 -19.92 -38.11 31.76
C PRO A 4 -18.65 -37.29 31.52
N ALA A 5 -18.00 -37.51 30.37
CA ALA A 5 -16.90 -36.69 29.92
C ALA A 5 -17.44 -35.47 29.15
N PHE A 6 -17.19 -34.27 29.67
CA PHE A 6 -17.45 -33.02 28.96
C PHE A 6 -16.25 -32.67 28.09
N VAL A 7 -16.48 -32.60 26.78
CA VAL A 7 -15.50 -32.10 25.81
C VAL A 7 -15.92 -30.70 25.39
N PRO A 8 -15.05 -29.69 25.50
CA PRO A 8 -15.33 -28.36 24.96
C PRO A 8 -15.50 -28.42 23.44
N ALA A 9 -16.64 -27.94 22.93
CA ALA A 9 -16.80 -27.66 21.51
C ALA A 9 -16.35 -26.22 21.25
N ILE A 10 -15.19 -26.06 20.62
CA ILE A 10 -14.71 -24.75 20.15
C ILE A 10 -15.36 -24.52 18.78
N ILE A 11 -16.20 -23.51 18.68
CA ILE A 11 -16.74 -23.03 17.41
C ILE A 11 -15.88 -21.84 16.99
N GLU A 12 -15.08 -22.01 15.95
CA GLU A 12 -14.43 -20.89 15.30
C GLU A 12 -15.49 -20.11 14.54
N GLU A 13 -15.67 -18.84 14.91
CA GLU A 13 -16.47 -17.92 14.10
C GLU A 13 -15.74 -17.73 12.76
N PRO A 14 -16.39 -18.02 11.62
CA PRO A 14 -15.76 -17.74 10.35
C PRO A 14 -15.46 -16.23 10.31
N PRO A 15 -14.26 -15.82 9.85
CA PRO A 15 -13.97 -14.41 9.77
C PRO A 15 -15.07 -13.72 8.98
N SER A 16 -15.64 -12.65 9.56
CA SER A 16 -16.56 -11.78 8.85
C SER A 16 -15.82 -11.26 7.61
N VAL A 17 -16.09 -11.89 6.47
CA VAL A 17 -15.80 -11.31 5.16
C VAL A 17 -16.87 -10.24 4.96
N GLU A 18 -16.65 -9.09 5.61
CA GLU A 18 -17.04 -7.83 5.00
C GLU A 18 -16.65 -7.95 3.53
N PRO A 19 -17.57 -7.79 2.55
CA PRO A 19 -17.15 -7.69 1.17
C PRO A 19 -16.29 -6.43 1.15
N ALA A 20 -14.97 -6.62 1.24
CA ALA A 20 -14.01 -5.55 1.11
C ALA A 20 -14.44 -4.88 -0.18
N SER A 21 -14.89 -3.62 -0.06
CA SER A 21 -15.24 -2.77 -1.20
C SER A 21 -14.24 -3.15 -2.25
N ALA A 22 -14.71 -3.76 -3.35
CA ALA A 22 -13.83 -4.20 -4.40
C ALA A 22 -13.20 -2.92 -4.90
N LYS A 23 -12.05 -2.56 -4.29
CA LYS A 23 -11.16 -1.53 -4.76
C LYS A 23 -10.78 -2.14 -6.06
N ARG A 24 -11.50 -1.73 -7.12
CA ARG A 24 -11.14 -2.01 -8.49
C ARG A 24 -9.64 -1.87 -8.46
N LEU A 25 -8.95 -2.97 -8.71
CA LEU A 25 -7.54 -2.93 -8.97
C LEU A 25 -7.49 -1.99 -10.16
N ARG A 26 -7.28 -0.68 -9.89
CA ARG A 26 -6.99 0.30 -10.91
C ARG A 26 -5.81 -0.36 -11.52
N LYS A 27 -6.01 -1.01 -12.68
CA LYS A 27 -4.96 -1.60 -13.49
C LYS A 27 -3.88 -0.56 -13.39
N GLN A 28 -2.86 -0.85 -12.58
CA GLN A 28 -1.70 0.01 -12.47
C GLN A 28 -1.16 -0.18 -13.86
N ALA A 29 -1.56 0.72 -14.75
CA ALA A 29 -1.31 0.60 -16.16
C ALA A 29 0.19 0.55 -16.20
N ARG A 30 0.73 -0.66 -16.38
CA ARG A 30 2.16 -0.98 -16.39
C ARG A 30 2.82 0.22 -16.99
N ALA A 31 3.62 0.96 -16.22
CA ALA A 31 4.13 2.28 -16.56
C ALA A 31 4.36 2.37 -18.07
N LYS A 32 3.36 2.84 -18.82
CA LYS A 32 3.38 2.70 -20.28
C LYS A 32 4.37 3.69 -20.90
N ASP A 33 5.01 4.51 -20.05
CA ASP A 33 5.77 5.68 -20.44
C ASP A 33 7.11 5.88 -19.72
N GLY A 34 7.65 4.85 -19.04
CA GLY A 34 9.02 4.94 -18.47
C GLY A 34 9.15 6.00 -17.37
N ALA A 35 8.13 6.14 -16.53
CA ALA A 35 8.18 7.03 -15.37
C ALA A 35 9.13 6.48 -14.29
N VAL A 36 9.91 7.36 -13.67
CA VAL A 36 10.79 7.03 -12.54
C VAL A 36 10.00 7.19 -11.24
N GLU A 37 10.11 6.22 -10.34
CA GLU A 37 9.51 6.26 -9.01
C GLU A 37 10.63 6.42 -7.98
N LEU A 38 10.46 7.37 -7.06
CA LEU A 38 11.45 7.75 -6.06
C LEU A 38 10.74 7.96 -4.71
N GLU A 39 11.42 7.67 -3.61
CA GLU A 39 10.96 8.03 -2.27
C GLU A 39 11.90 9.07 -1.66
N ILE A 40 11.33 10.13 -1.09
CA ILE A 40 12.06 11.23 -0.46
C ILE A 40 11.46 11.44 0.93
N ASP A 41 12.22 11.18 2.00
CA ASP A 41 11.77 11.30 3.39
C ASP A 41 10.41 10.63 3.70
N GLY A 42 10.18 9.43 3.15
CA GLY A 42 8.92 8.70 3.30
C GLY A 42 7.80 9.17 2.37
N VAL A 43 8.05 10.15 1.50
CA VAL A 43 7.11 10.64 0.49
C VAL A 43 7.39 9.96 -0.85
N ALA A 44 6.40 9.27 -1.40
CA ALA A 44 6.47 8.69 -2.73
C ALA A 44 6.31 9.76 -3.82
N VAL A 45 7.27 9.83 -4.74
CA VAL A 45 7.33 10.76 -5.86
C VAL A 45 7.36 9.98 -7.17
N LYS A 46 6.61 10.47 -8.17
CA LYS A 46 6.55 9.88 -9.51
C LYS A 46 6.91 10.91 -10.57
N ILE A 47 7.93 10.60 -11.36
CA ILE A 47 8.48 11.47 -12.39
C ILE A 47 8.06 10.93 -13.75
N GLY A 48 7.15 11.63 -14.42
CA GLY A 48 6.74 11.33 -15.78
C GLY A 48 7.78 11.73 -16.83
N ARG A 49 7.66 11.17 -18.03
CA ARG A 49 8.48 11.56 -19.17
C ARG A 49 8.20 13.03 -19.55
N GLY A 50 9.25 13.81 -19.79
CA GLY A 50 9.12 15.25 -20.08
C GLY A 50 8.94 16.14 -18.85
N ALA A 51 9.02 15.59 -17.63
CA ALA A 51 9.09 16.39 -16.42
C ALA A 51 10.31 17.31 -16.45
N ASN A 52 10.14 18.54 -15.95
CA ASN A 52 11.18 19.56 -15.97
C ASN A 52 12.31 19.18 -15.00
N ALA A 53 13.53 19.04 -15.52
CA ALA A 53 14.71 18.67 -14.74
C ALA A 53 15.00 19.65 -13.60
N GLY A 54 14.84 20.95 -13.81
CA GLY A 54 15.07 21.97 -12.77
C GLY A 54 14.08 21.85 -11.60
N ILE A 55 12.82 21.54 -11.90
CA ILE A 55 11.80 21.28 -10.85
C ILE A 55 12.14 20.00 -10.08
N ILE A 56 12.57 18.95 -10.78
CA ILE A 56 12.96 17.69 -10.14
C ILE A 56 14.13 17.91 -9.18
N VAL A 57 15.16 18.64 -9.62
CA VAL A 57 16.33 18.98 -8.78
C VAL A 57 15.89 19.78 -7.55
N ALA A 58 15.06 20.81 -7.73
CA ALA A 58 14.57 21.59 -6.61
C ALA A 58 13.78 20.75 -5.59
N ILE A 59 12.94 19.81 -6.05
CA ILE A 59 12.19 18.89 -5.18
C ILE A 59 13.13 17.94 -4.42
N ILE A 60 14.25 17.52 -5.02
CA ILE A 60 15.22 16.63 -4.37
C ILE A 60 16.09 17.40 -3.36
N GLU A 61 16.38 18.68 -3.62
CA GLU A 61 17.22 19.52 -2.76
C GLU A 61 16.46 20.14 -1.59
N ALA A 62 15.18 20.51 -1.79
CA ALA A 62 14.33 21.14 -0.77
C ALA A 62 14.16 20.35 0.57
N PRO A 63 14.07 19.00 0.59
CA PRO A 63 13.83 18.24 1.83
C PRO A 63 14.94 18.34 2.88
N ARG A 64 16.11 18.89 2.54
CA ARG A 64 17.25 19.03 3.47
C ARG A 64 17.01 20.02 4.62
N ALA A 65 15.98 20.87 4.54
CA ALA A 65 15.81 22.03 5.43
C ALA A 65 14.66 21.93 6.44
N THR A 66 13.84 20.87 6.39
CA THR A 66 12.70 20.72 7.31
C THR A 66 13.08 19.80 8.46
N ARG A 67 13.71 20.35 9.49
CA ARG A 67 13.87 19.71 10.80
C ARG A 67 13.48 20.68 11.91
#